data_AF-A0A1V5SJ80-F1
#
_entry.id   AF-A0A1V5SJ80-F1
#
_cell.length_a   1.000
_cell.length_b   1.000
_cell.length_c   1.000
_cell.angle_alpha   90.00
_cell.angle_beta   90.00
_cell.angle_gamma   90.00
#
_symmetry.space_group_name_H-M   'P 1'
#
loop_
_entity.id
_entity.type
_entity.pdbx_description
1 polymer ?
#
loop_
_entity_poly.entity_id
_entity_poly.type
_entity_poly.pdbx_seq_one_letter_code
_entity_poly.pdbx_strand_id
1 'polypeptide(L)'
;MPTTTMTIRLPIEILNKLAEMARSTDRSKSYLATKAIEEFVTAQEWQIKAIEEAVREADAPDAVFHNHSDVVARVKKKISAAGKEKHR
;
A
#
# COMPACT_ATOMS: atom_id res chain seq x y z
N MET A 1 -11.03 20.16 -6.56
CA MET A 1 -11.78 18.95 -6.17
C MET A 1 -12.79 19.35 -5.11
N PRO A 2 -14.05 18.88 -5.16
CA PRO A 2 -15.02 19.17 -4.11
C PRO A 2 -14.57 18.54 -2.79
N THR A 3 -14.78 19.25 -1.68
CA THR A 3 -14.44 18.78 -0.33
C THR A 3 -15.70 18.57 0.48
N THR A 4 -15.69 17.60 1.40
CA THR A 4 -16.74 17.39 2.39
C THR A 4 -16.11 17.30 3.78
N THR A 5 -16.95 17.37 4.82
CA THR A 5 -16.52 17.26 6.21
C THR A 5 -16.97 15.94 6.81
N MET A 6 -16.14 15.37 7.68
CA MET A 6 -16.48 14.20 8.48
C MET A 6 -16.07 14.46 9.94
N THR A 7 -16.85 13.92 10.88
CA THR A 7 -16.51 13.98 12.30
C THR A 7 -15.85 12.67 12.70
N ILE A 8 -14.62 12.73 13.21
CA ILE A 8 -13.87 11.57 13.69
C ILE A 8 -13.65 11.65 15.20
N ARG A 9 -13.71 10.51 15.88
CA ARG A 9 -13.34 10.40 17.29
C ARG A 9 -11.86 10.03 17.38
N LEU A 10 -11.09 10.82 18.11
CA LEU A 10 -9.67 10.57 18.34
C LEU A 10 -9.41 10.39 19.84
N PRO A 11 -8.49 9.48 20.23
CA PRO A 11 -7.96 9.47 21.59
C PRO A 11 -7.36 10.83 21.94
N ILE A 12 -7.54 11.28 23.19
CA ILE A 12 -7.09 12.61 23.64
C ILE A 12 -5.58 12.80 23.46
N GLU A 13 -4.80 11.74 23.66
CA GLU A 13 -3.35 11.73 23.49
C GLU A 13 -2.93 12.03 22.05
N ILE A 14 -3.65 11.48 21.07
CA ILE A 14 -3.38 11.74 19.64
C ILE A 14 -3.75 13.17 19.28
N LEU A 15 -4.88 13.68 19.78
CA LEU A 15 -5.30 15.06 19.55
C LEU A 15 -4.26 16.05 20.10
N ASN A 16 -3.69 15.78 21.27
CA ASN A 16 -2.66 16.60 21.88
C ASN A 16 -1.37 16.61 21.06
N LYS A 17 -0.88 15.44 20.63
CA LYS A 17 0.29 15.33 19.74
C LYS A 17 0.06 16.06 18.42
N LEU A 18 -1.13 15.95 17.83
CA LEU A 18 -1.50 16.65 16.61
C LEU A 18 -1.51 18.17 16.80
N ALA A 19 -1.99 18.66 17.95
CA ALA A 19 -1.99 20.07 18.30
C ALA A 19 -0.56 20.63 18.50
N GLU A 20 0.35 19.85 19.08
CA GLU A 20 1.76 20.21 19.19
C GLU A 20 2.44 20.29 17.83
N MET A 21 2.25 19.28 16.98
CA MET A 21 2.78 19.28 15.62
C MET A 21 2.26 20.48 14.81
N ALA A 22 0.97 20.76 14.89
CA ALA A 22 0.33 21.92 14.26
C ALA A 22 1.03 23.24 14.64
N ARG A 23 1.30 23.45 15.94
CA ARG A 23 2.03 24.64 16.42
C ARG A 23 3.46 24.69 15.89
N SER A 24 4.18 23.58 15.93
CA SER A 24 5.59 23.53 15.51
C SER A 24 5.81 23.70 14.00
N THR A 25 4.80 23.37 13.20
CA THR A 25 4.88 23.38 11.72
C THR A 25 4.17 24.57 11.08
N ASP A 26 3.57 25.45 11.88
CA ASP A 26 2.69 26.53 11.42
C ASP A 26 1.60 26.02 10.45
N ARG A 27 0.89 24.97 10.89
CA ARG A 27 -0.19 24.32 10.13
C ARG A 27 -1.40 24.09 11.02
N SER A 28 -2.58 24.03 10.40
CA SER A 28 -3.80 23.69 11.12
C SER A 28 -3.86 22.18 11.43
N LYS A 29 -4.55 21.82 12.51
CA LYS A 29 -4.82 20.41 12.85
C LYS A 29 -5.54 19.69 11.70
N SER A 30 -6.50 20.38 11.07
CA SER A 30 -7.24 19.84 9.93
C SER A 30 -6.33 19.57 8.73
N TYR A 31 -5.40 20.47 8.42
CA TYR A 31 -4.42 20.24 7.36
C TYR A 31 -3.58 18.98 7.60
N LEU A 32 -3.05 18.83 8.82
CA LEU A 32 -2.25 17.65 9.18
C LEU A 32 -3.08 16.36 9.17
N ALA A 33 -4.33 16.42 9.64
CA ALA A 33 -5.24 15.27 9.60
C ALA A 33 -5.58 14.86 8.16
N THR A 34 -5.93 15.82 7.29
CA THR A 34 -6.20 15.58 5.88
C THR A 34 -4.99 14.97 5.19
N LYS A 35 -3.80 15.56 5.39
CA LYS A 35 -2.56 15.06 4.80
C LYS A 35 -2.26 13.61 5.24
N ALA A 36 -2.40 13.29 6.52
CA ALA A 36 -2.18 11.95 7.02
C ALA A 36 -3.16 10.93 6.43
N ILE A 37 -4.43 11.31 6.24
CA ILE A 37 -5.44 10.47 5.59
C ILE A 37 -5.11 10.27 4.11
N GLU A 38 -4.72 11.32 3.39
CA GLU A 38 -4.34 11.24 1.98
C GLU A 38 -3.13 10.31 1.77
N GLU A 39 -2.10 10.44 2.60
CA GLU A 39 -0.93 9.56 2.57
C GLU A 39 -1.31 8.11 2.87
N PHE A 40 -2.16 7.88 3.88
CA PHE A 40 -2.65 6.54 4.21
C PHE A 40 -3.44 5.91 3.06
N VAL A 41 -4.41 6.64 2.51
CA VAL A 41 -5.25 6.15 1.41
C VAL A 41 -4.39 5.85 0.19
N THR A 42 -3.51 6.76 -0.21
CA THR A 42 -2.62 6.57 -1.35
C THR A 42 -1.72 5.34 -1.17
N ALA A 43 -1.21 5.12 0.05
CA ALA A 43 -0.36 3.98 0.35
C ALA A 43 -1.12 2.64 0.34
N GLN A 44 -2.42 2.62 0.64
CA GLN A 44 -3.21 1.39 0.72
C GLN A 44 -4.00 1.10 -0.58
N GLU A 45 -4.36 2.12 -1.35
CA GLU A 45 -5.26 1.99 -2.49
C GLU A 45 -4.71 1.03 -3.56
N TRP A 46 -3.41 1.10 -3.87
CA TRP A 46 -2.81 0.21 -4.86
C TRP A 46 -2.84 -1.25 -4.42
N GLN A 47 -2.65 -1.52 -3.13
CA GLN A 47 -2.61 -2.88 -2.60
C GLN A 47 -4.01 -3.50 -2.59
N ILE A 48 -5.02 -2.73 -2.19
CA ILE A 48 -6.42 -3.18 -2.22
C ILE A 48 -6.82 -3.53 -3.66
N LYS A 49 -6.56 -2.62 -4.61
CA LYS A 49 -6.86 -2.86 -6.03
C LYS A 49 -6.15 -4.10 -6.58
N ALA A 50 -4.89 -4.29 -6.24
CA ALA A 50 -4.13 -5.47 -6.68
C ALA A 50 -4.70 -6.78 -6.13
N ILE A 51 -5.16 -6.79 -4.87
CA ILE A 51 -5.81 -7.97 -4.27
C ILE A 51 -7.15 -8.23 -4.95
N GLU A 52 -7.99 -7.21 -5.11
CA GLU A 52 -9.29 -7.33 -5.78
C GLU A 52 -9.14 -7.85 -7.23
N GLU A 53 -8.14 -7.35 -7.95
CA GLU A 53 -7.83 -7.80 -9.31
C GLU A 53 -7.35 -9.25 -9.33
N ALA A 54 -6.43 -9.63 -8.43
CA ALA A 54 -5.92 -10.99 -8.34
C ALA A 54 -7.01 -12.00 -7.96
N VAL A 55 -7.93 -11.62 -7.06
CA VAL A 55 -9.10 -12.45 -6.72
C VAL A 55 -10.00 -12.62 -7.93
N ARG A 56 -10.32 -11.52 -8.63
CA ARG A 56 -11.14 -11.56 -9.84
C ARG A 56 -10.51 -12.42 -10.94
N GLU A 57 -9.20 -12.35 -11.13
CA GLU A 57 -8.46 -13.19 -12.07
C GLU A 57 -8.49 -14.66 -11.66
N ALA A 58 -8.31 -14.96 -10.37
CA ALA A 58 -8.35 -16.33 -9.85
C ALA A 58 -9.75 -16.98 -9.96
N ASP A 59 -10.81 -16.20 -9.84
CA ASP A 59 -12.21 -16.66 -9.97
C ASP A 59 -12.66 -16.75 -11.45
N ALA A 60 -11.86 -16.26 -12.40
CA ALA A 60 -12.20 -16.29 -13.81
C ALA A 60 -12.13 -17.72 -14.40
N PRO A 61 -12.99 -18.08 -15.38
CA PRO A 61 -12.99 -19.43 -15.97
C PRO A 61 -11.68 -19.82 -16.66
N ASP A 62 -10.89 -18.84 -17.10
CA ASP A 62 -9.60 -18.98 -17.76
C ASP A 62 -8.39 -18.79 -16.83
N ALA A 63 -8.61 -18.75 -15.51
CA ALA A 63 -7.56 -18.63 -14.52
C ALA A 63 -6.49 -19.73 -14.69
N VAL A 64 -5.22 -19.30 -14.76
CA VAL A 64 -4.07 -20.22 -14.89
C VAL A 64 -3.34 -20.35 -13.57
N PHE A 65 -3.48 -21.51 -12.93
CA PHE A 65 -2.72 -21.85 -11.73
C PHE A 65 -1.50 -22.71 -12.09
N HIS A 66 -0.36 -22.44 -11.47
CA HIS A 66 0.86 -23.21 -11.64
C HIS A 66 1.15 -24.07 -10.42
N ASN A 67 1.64 -25.29 -10.63
CA ASN A 67 2.07 -26.15 -9.53
C ASN A 67 3.32 -25.57 -8.85
N HIS A 68 3.42 -25.75 -7.53
CA HIS A 68 4.57 -25.29 -6.73
C HIS A 68 5.91 -25.75 -7.33
N SER A 69 6.00 -27.01 -7.77
CA SER A 69 7.23 -27.58 -8.33
C SER A 69 7.71 -26.86 -9.59
N ASP A 70 6.79 -26.51 -10.49
CA ASP A 70 7.06 -25.77 -11.74
C ASP A 70 7.57 -24.35 -11.45
N VAL A 71 6.95 -23.68 -10.47
CA VAL A 71 7.35 -22.34 -10.05
C VAL A 71 8.75 -22.35 -9.45
N VAL A 72 9.04 -23.30 -8.56
CA VAL A 72 10.37 -23.46 -7.94
C VAL A 72 11.45 -23.72 -9.00
N ALA A 73 11.18 -24.59 -9.97
CA ALA A 73 12.11 -24.86 -11.06
C ALA A 73 12.40 -23.60 -11.89
N ARG A 74 11.36 -22.82 -12.22
CA ARG A 74 11.48 -21.56 -12.98
C ARG A 74 12.29 -20.50 -12.23
N VAL A 75 12.06 -20.35 -10.92
CA VAL A 75 12.80 -19.37 -10.08
C VAL A 75 14.27 -19.77 -9.96
N LYS A 76 14.58 -21.04 -9.66
CA LYS A 76 15.97 -21.55 -9.57
C LYS A 76 16.76 -21.28 -10.87
N LYS A 77 16.14 -21.53 -12.03
CA LYS A 77 16.75 -21.25 -13.33
C LYS A 77 17.10 -19.77 -13.49
N LYS A 78 16.19 -18.85 -13.15
CA LYS A 78 16.43 -17.39 -13.22
C LYS A 78 17.57 -16.93 -12.30
N ILE A 79 17.62 -17.44 -11.07
CA ILE A 79 18.69 -17.10 -10.11
C ILE A 79 20.06 -17.57 -10.64
N SER A 80 20.15 -18.79 -11.18
CA SER A 80 21.39 -19.34 -11.72
C SER A 80 21.91 -18.59 -12.97
N ALA A 81 21.00 -18.05 -13.79
CA ALA A 81 21.35 -17.24 -14.95
C ALA A 81 21.90 -15.86 -14.53
N ALA A 82 21.24 -15.18 -13.58
CA ALA A 82 21.70 -13.90 -13.06
C ALA A 82 23.07 -13.99 -12.35
N GLY A 83 23.37 -15.13 -11.72
CA GLY A 83 24.68 -15.38 -11.12
C GLY A 83 25.82 -15.59 -12.12
N LYS A 84 25.52 -16.19 -13.29
CA LYS A 84 26.50 -16.40 -14.38
C LYS A 84 26.85 -15.11 -15.12
N GLU A 85 25.94 -14.15 -15.14
CA GLU A 85 26.13 -12.87 -15.81
C GLU A 85 26.99 -11.88 -14.99
N LYS A 86 27.06 -12.05 -13.67
CA LYS A 86 27.93 -11.23 -12.78
C LYS A 86 29.39 -11.70 -12.69
N HIS A 87 29.72 -12.86 -13.25
CA HIS A 87 31.08 -13.42 -13.25
C HIS A 87 31.75 -13.38 -14.63
N ARG A 88 31.22 -12.57 -15.55
CA ARG A 88 31.76 -12.39 -16.90
C ARG A 88 32.32 -10.99 -17.09
#